data_AF-A0A329RKC8-F1
#
_entry.id   AF-A0A329RKC8-F1
#
_cell.length_a   1.000
_cell.length_b   1.000
_cell.length_c   1.000
_cell.angle_alpha   90.00
_cell.angle_beta   90.00
_cell.angle_gamma   90.00
#
_symmetry.space_group_name_H-M   'P 1'
#
loop_
_entity.id
_entity.type
_entity.pdbx_description
1 polymer ?
#
loop_
_entity_poly.entity_id
_entity_poly.type
_entity_poly.pdbx_seq_one_letter_code
_entity_poly.pdbx_strand_id
1 'polypeptide(L)'
;MQSKARRHFIGGNKSDIAWNRWPRSMLEETVTLLVCEYGLAITKGQDLETFTVDCIVPPDTDRAGATAESSLLQDVNQLRERWEESFQGEEIVWCMWANHLTCNLNRSTWGAAIAQPPPDHIACLLRASQSHLERHLEIINHSADLALNCVNAAIVDFCLLFDDMERRLDAIDNSLSRRKSIVEVIIRNALPPRNVADPLQRMENAEDAYHQD
;
A
#
# COMPACT_ATOMS: atom_id res chain seq x y z
N MET A 1 -24.34 19.09 21.43
CA MET A 1 -24.74 18.98 22.85
C MET A 1 -25.27 20.33 23.32
N GLN A 2 -26.40 20.37 24.03
CA GLN A 2 -26.98 21.60 24.55
C GLN A 2 -27.44 21.41 25.99
N SER A 3 -27.21 22.40 26.85
CA SER A 3 -27.68 22.38 28.24
C SER A 3 -28.99 23.15 28.36
N LYS A 4 -29.93 22.63 29.15
CA LYS A 4 -31.21 23.26 29.47
C LYS A 4 -31.33 23.41 30.99
N ALA A 5 -31.65 24.61 31.44
CA ALA A 5 -31.89 24.94 32.86
C ALA A 5 -33.12 25.84 32.98
N ARG A 6 -33.94 25.68 34.02
CA ARG A 6 -35.19 26.45 34.23
C ARG A 6 -36.08 26.56 32.98
N ARG A 7 -36.22 25.47 32.23
CA ARG A 7 -36.95 25.39 30.94
C ARG A 7 -36.36 26.19 29.77
N HIS A 8 -35.24 26.89 29.94
CA HIS A 8 -34.58 27.64 28.86
C HIS A 8 -33.32 26.92 28.35
N PHE A 9 -33.13 26.97 27.03
CA PHE A 9 -31.90 26.50 26.40
C PHE A 9 -30.76 27.48 26.67
N ILE A 10 -29.60 26.94 26.98
CA ILE A 10 -28.39 27.73 27.19
C ILE A 10 -27.70 27.89 25.84
N GLY A 11 -27.54 29.15 25.40
CA GLY A 11 -26.84 29.49 24.18
C GLY A 11 -25.39 29.00 24.21
N GLY A 12 -24.95 28.36 23.12
CA GLY A 12 -23.58 27.85 22.95
C GLY A 12 -22.53 28.93 22.72
N ASN A 13 -22.95 30.19 22.53
CA ASN A 13 -22.09 31.34 22.20
C ASN A 13 -21.52 32.07 23.43
N LYS A 14 -21.50 31.44 24.61
CA LYS A 14 -20.88 32.02 25.81
C LYS A 14 -19.36 31.99 25.69
N SER A 15 -18.70 33.03 26.20
CA SER A 15 -17.24 33.06 26.34
C SER A 15 -16.76 32.04 27.39
N ASP A 16 -15.50 31.61 27.31
CA ASP A 16 -14.91 30.63 28.24
C ASP A 16 -15.02 31.06 29.71
N ILE A 17 -14.90 32.37 29.98
CA ILE A 17 -15.04 32.93 31.33
C ILE A 17 -16.49 32.76 31.83
N ALA A 18 -17.47 32.97 30.95
CA ALA A 18 -18.87 32.76 31.28
C ALA A 18 -19.19 31.26 31.47
N TRP A 19 -18.56 30.37 30.69
CA TRP A 19 -18.67 28.93 30.88
C TRP A 19 -18.07 28.45 32.21
N ASN A 20 -16.93 28.98 32.64
CA ASN A 20 -16.30 28.58 33.91
C ASN A 20 -17.07 29.06 35.15
N ARG A 21 -17.79 30.19 35.05
CA ARG A 21 -18.61 30.71 36.14
C ARG A 21 -19.98 30.02 36.22
N TRP A 22 -20.48 29.53 35.08
CA TRP A 22 -21.84 29.01 34.95
C TRP A 22 -22.16 27.78 35.83
N PRO A 23 -21.28 26.77 35.97
CA PRO A 23 -21.51 25.65 36.89
C PRO A 23 -21.71 26.09 38.33
N ARG A 24 -20.97 27.12 38.77
CA ARG A 24 -21.11 27.70 40.12
C ARG A 24 -22.45 28.40 40.32
N SER A 25 -23.00 28.99 39.26
CA SER A 25 -24.32 29.62 39.30
C SER A 25 -25.49 28.63 39.23
N MET A 26 -25.24 27.36 38.91
CA MET A 26 -26.25 26.31 38.72
C MET A 26 -26.15 25.21 39.78
N LEU A 27 -25.38 25.42 40.85
CA LEU A 27 -25.06 24.39 41.84
C LEU A 27 -26.28 23.82 42.58
N GLU A 28 -27.37 24.58 42.64
CA GLU A 28 -28.65 24.19 43.26
C GLU A 28 -29.73 23.89 42.22
N GLU A 29 -29.38 23.83 40.93
CA GLU A 29 -30.32 23.65 39.83
C GLU A 29 -30.08 22.37 39.04
N THR A 30 -31.17 21.70 38.68
CA THR A 30 -31.11 20.57 37.76
C THR A 30 -30.88 21.07 36.34
N VAL A 31 -29.69 20.80 35.81
CA VAL A 31 -29.36 21.01 34.39
C VAL A 31 -29.62 19.72 33.62
N THR A 32 -30.37 19.80 32.53
CA THR A 32 -30.51 18.69 31.57
C THR A 32 -29.52 18.87 30.43
N LEU A 33 -28.69 17.86 30.19
CA LEU A 33 -27.85 17.78 29.00
C LEU A 33 -28.61 17.06 27.89
N LEU A 34 -28.76 17.72 26.75
CA LEU A 34 -29.41 17.19 25.56
C LEU A 34 -28.33 16.86 24.52
N VAL A 35 -28.27 15.58 24.15
CA VAL A 35 -27.47 15.07 23.04
C VAL A 35 -28.44 14.83 21.88
N CYS A 36 -28.56 15.82 21.00
CA CYS A 36 -29.44 15.73 19.83
C CYS A 36 -28.73 14.97 18.71
N GLU A 37 -29.38 13.93 18.18
CA GLU A 37 -28.91 13.11 17.05
C GLU A 37 -28.71 13.96 15.77
N TYR A 38 -29.61 14.92 15.54
CA TYR A 38 -29.62 15.78 14.33
C TYR A 38 -29.16 17.23 14.59
N GLY A 39 -28.47 17.47 15.70
CA GLY A 39 -27.91 18.78 16.05
C GLY A 39 -28.91 19.79 16.63
N LEU A 40 -28.47 21.06 16.74
CA LEU A 40 -29.23 22.16 17.37
C LEU A 40 -29.90 23.11 16.37
N ALA A 41 -29.78 22.82 15.07
CA ALA A 41 -30.33 23.64 13.98
C ALA A 41 -31.87 23.51 13.88
N ILE A 42 -32.41 22.38 14.36
CA ILE A 42 -33.85 22.11 14.38
C ILE A 42 -34.42 22.69 15.67
N THR A 43 -34.98 23.90 15.59
CA THR A 43 -35.44 24.64 16.78
C THR A 43 -36.95 24.60 16.99
N LYS A 44 -37.72 24.36 15.92
CA LYS A 44 -39.18 24.24 15.96
C LYS A 44 -39.64 22.86 15.53
N GLY A 45 -40.83 22.46 15.99
CA GLY A 45 -41.46 21.21 15.57
C GLY A 45 -41.69 21.13 14.06
N GLN A 46 -42.00 22.26 13.42
CA GLN A 46 -42.18 22.31 11.97
C GLN A 46 -40.86 22.10 11.20
N ASP A 47 -39.76 22.65 11.70
CA ASP A 47 -38.42 22.42 11.13
C ASP A 47 -38.05 20.93 11.23
N LEU A 48 -38.46 20.27 12.33
CA LEU A 48 -38.25 18.83 12.53
C LEU A 48 -39.06 18.00 11.55
N GLU A 49 -40.33 18.37 11.33
CA GLU A 49 -41.21 17.68 10.39
C GLU A 49 -40.68 17.77 8.95
N THR A 50 -40.30 18.97 8.51
CA THR A 50 -39.67 19.17 7.19
C THR A 50 -38.37 18.37 7.07
N PHE A 51 -37.48 18.45 8.07
CA PHE A 51 -36.24 17.68 8.06
C PHE A 51 -36.48 16.17 7.99
N THR A 52 -37.46 15.68 8.76
CA THR A 52 -37.78 14.24 8.80
C THR A 52 -38.26 13.75 7.44
N VAL A 53 -39.15 14.52 6.79
CA VAL A 53 -39.64 14.19 5.44
C VAL A 53 -38.52 14.22 4.40
N ASP A 54 -37.65 15.22 4.45
CA ASP A 54 -36.64 15.42 3.41
C ASP A 54 -35.43 14.47 3.55
N CYS A 55 -35.03 14.16 4.80
CA CYS A 55 -33.75 13.52 5.07
C CYS A 55 -33.85 12.10 5.62
N ILE A 56 -34.97 11.74 6.27
CA ILE A 56 -35.11 10.47 7.00
C ILE A 56 -36.12 9.56 6.30
N VAL A 57 -37.32 10.08 6.01
CA VAL A 57 -38.44 9.29 5.50
C VAL A 57 -38.27 9.01 4.00
N PRO A 58 -38.45 7.75 3.56
CA PRO A 58 -38.50 7.38 2.15
C PRO A 58 -39.50 8.21 1.33
N PRO A 59 -39.30 8.39 0.02
CA PRO A 59 -40.18 9.18 -0.84
C PRO A 59 -41.63 8.69 -0.81
N ASP A 60 -41.80 7.38 -1.02
CA ASP A 60 -43.08 6.72 -0.95
C ASP A 60 -43.02 5.66 0.14
N THR A 61 -44.03 5.68 1.02
CA THR A 61 -44.20 4.67 2.06
C THR A 61 -45.51 3.90 1.87
N ASP A 62 -45.50 2.61 2.18
CA ASP A 62 -46.70 1.78 2.17
C ASP A 62 -47.62 2.08 3.38
N ARG A 63 -48.72 1.31 3.50
CA ARG A 63 -49.67 1.48 4.61
C ARG A 63 -49.09 1.20 6.01
N ALA A 64 -47.96 0.49 6.08
CA ALA A 64 -47.26 0.19 7.32
C ALA A 64 -46.14 1.20 7.62
N GLY A 65 -45.88 2.15 6.71
CA GLY A 65 -44.83 3.16 6.86
C GLY A 65 -43.44 2.68 6.41
N ALA A 66 -43.35 1.51 5.76
CA ALA A 66 -42.10 1.04 5.15
C ALA A 66 -41.94 1.63 3.74
N THR A 67 -40.72 1.63 3.18
CA THR A 67 -40.49 2.05 1.78
C THR A 67 -41.40 1.27 0.85
N ALA A 68 -42.18 1.99 0.03
CA ALA A 68 -43.05 1.37 -0.95
C ALA A 68 -42.24 0.59 -1.99
N GLU A 69 -42.81 -0.50 -2.50
CA GLU A 69 -42.17 -1.36 -3.50
C GLU A 69 -41.71 -0.57 -4.75
N SER A 70 -42.48 0.43 -5.17
CA SER A 70 -42.12 1.31 -6.30
C SER A 70 -40.83 2.10 -6.05
N SER A 71 -40.65 2.63 -4.85
CA SER A 71 -39.42 3.34 -4.44
C SER A 71 -38.25 2.35 -4.33
N LEU A 72 -38.48 1.17 -3.75
CA LEU A 72 -37.46 0.13 -3.66
C LEU A 72 -36.94 -0.30 -5.04
N LEU A 73 -37.83 -0.51 -6.01
CA LEU A 73 -37.46 -0.85 -7.38
C LEU A 73 -36.69 0.28 -8.08
N GLN A 74 -36.97 1.53 -7.75
CA GLN A 74 -36.19 2.66 -8.24
C GLN A 74 -34.76 2.62 -7.72
N ASP A 75 -34.56 2.30 -6.44
CA ASP A 75 -33.22 2.15 -5.85
C ASP A 75 -32.49 0.92 -6.41
N VAL A 76 -33.19 -0.19 -6.67
CA VAL A 76 -32.66 -1.35 -7.38
C VAL A 76 -32.15 -0.94 -8.77
N ASN A 77 -32.91 -0.14 -9.51
CA ASN A 77 -32.49 0.32 -10.84
C ASN A 77 -31.23 1.20 -10.78
N GLN A 78 -31.12 2.09 -9.78
CA GLN A 78 -29.92 2.91 -9.58
C GLN A 78 -28.69 2.06 -9.23
N LEU A 79 -28.87 1.05 -8.36
CA LEU A 79 -27.80 0.12 -8.03
C LEU A 79 -27.32 -0.64 -9.27
N ARG A 80 -28.24 -1.13 -10.09
CA ARG A 80 -27.92 -1.84 -11.33
C ARG A 80 -27.22 -0.94 -12.34
N GLU A 81 -27.75 0.26 -12.58
CA GLU A 81 -27.10 1.24 -13.47
C GLU A 81 -25.66 1.51 -13.05
N ARG A 82 -25.39 1.57 -11.75
CA ARG A 82 -24.05 1.81 -11.23
C ARG A 82 -23.12 0.59 -11.28
N TRP A 83 -23.64 -0.61 -11.05
CA TRP A 83 -22.82 -1.77 -10.70
C TRP A 83 -22.98 -3.00 -11.58
N GLU A 84 -23.94 -3.05 -12.50
CA GLU A 84 -24.21 -4.23 -13.33
C GLU A 84 -23.05 -4.59 -14.27
N GLU A 85 -22.18 -3.63 -14.61
CA GLU A 85 -20.94 -3.89 -15.34
C GLU A 85 -19.87 -4.61 -14.49
N SER A 86 -19.89 -4.43 -13.18
CA SER A 86 -18.90 -4.99 -12.25
C SER A 86 -19.40 -6.28 -11.59
N PHE A 87 -20.69 -6.35 -11.30
CA PHE A 87 -21.33 -7.42 -10.57
C PHE A 87 -22.53 -7.98 -11.33
N GLN A 88 -22.64 -9.31 -11.35
CA GLN A 88 -23.79 -10.05 -11.80
C GLN A 88 -24.49 -10.68 -10.59
N GLY A 89 -25.81 -10.56 -10.52
CA GLY A 89 -26.62 -11.10 -9.43
C GLY A 89 -28.05 -11.36 -9.88
N GLU A 90 -28.72 -12.29 -9.21
CA GLU A 90 -30.16 -12.47 -9.36
C GLU A 90 -30.90 -11.21 -8.89
N GLU A 91 -32.08 -10.97 -9.45
CA GLU A 91 -32.93 -9.81 -9.09
C GLU A 91 -33.15 -9.70 -7.58
N ILE A 92 -33.32 -10.83 -6.89
CA ILE A 92 -33.50 -10.88 -5.44
C ILE A 92 -32.29 -10.32 -4.67
N VAL A 93 -31.07 -10.50 -5.18
CA VAL A 93 -29.84 -10.00 -4.53
C VAL A 93 -29.76 -8.48 -4.64
N TRP A 94 -30.16 -7.92 -5.79
CA TRP A 94 -30.28 -6.47 -5.95
C TRP A 94 -31.35 -5.88 -5.04
N CYS A 95 -32.50 -6.56 -4.90
CA CYS A 95 -33.54 -6.17 -3.94
C CYS A 95 -33.04 -6.25 -2.49
N MET A 96 -32.24 -7.26 -2.14
CA MET A 96 -31.62 -7.34 -0.81
C MET A 96 -30.70 -6.15 -0.53
N TRP A 97 -29.96 -5.68 -1.54
CA TRP A 97 -29.12 -4.49 -1.40
C TRP A 97 -29.93 -3.21 -1.26
N ALA A 98 -30.93 -3.00 -2.11
CA ALA A 98 -31.84 -1.87 -1.96
C ALA A 98 -32.54 -1.88 -0.58
N ASN A 99 -32.97 -3.05 -0.10
CA ASN A 99 -33.54 -3.19 1.25
C ASN A 99 -32.53 -2.86 2.35
N HIS A 100 -31.26 -3.24 2.18
CA HIS A 100 -30.23 -2.87 3.14
C HIS A 100 -30.10 -1.34 3.25
N LEU A 101 -30.11 -0.63 2.12
CA LEU A 101 -30.06 0.84 2.10
C LEU A 101 -31.30 1.45 2.77
N THR A 102 -32.48 1.02 2.36
CA THR A 102 -33.73 1.65 2.76
C THR A 102 -34.11 1.39 4.21
N CYS A 103 -33.73 0.23 4.77
CA CYS A 103 -34.04 -0.12 6.16
C CYS A 103 -32.97 0.34 7.16
N ASN A 104 -31.71 0.50 6.76
CA ASN A 104 -30.60 0.75 7.70
C ASN A 104 -29.98 2.14 7.55
N LEU A 105 -30.28 2.89 6.50
CA LEU A 105 -29.69 4.20 6.23
C LEU A 105 -30.75 5.27 6.05
N ASN A 106 -30.38 6.49 6.42
CA ASN A 106 -31.19 7.68 6.16
C ASN A 106 -31.25 7.96 4.66
N ARG A 107 -32.41 8.40 4.17
CA ARG A 107 -32.62 8.74 2.76
C ARG A 107 -31.56 9.68 2.20
N SER A 108 -31.14 10.68 2.97
CA SER A 108 -30.11 11.64 2.56
C SER A 108 -28.74 10.99 2.28
N THR A 109 -28.51 9.77 2.75
CA THR A 109 -27.25 9.03 2.59
C THR A 109 -27.28 7.96 1.51
N TRP A 110 -28.45 7.62 0.95
CA TRP A 110 -28.58 6.54 -0.03
C TRP A 110 -27.72 6.77 -1.27
N GLY A 111 -27.72 7.97 -1.85
CA GLY A 111 -26.91 8.26 -3.04
C GLY A 111 -25.40 8.07 -2.81
N ALA A 112 -24.91 8.46 -1.63
CA ALA A 112 -23.51 8.22 -1.27
C ALA A 112 -23.22 6.73 -1.05
N ALA A 113 -24.17 5.99 -0.45
CA ALA A 113 -24.05 4.56 -0.23
C ALA A 113 -24.13 3.74 -1.53
N ILE A 114 -24.96 4.14 -2.50
CA ILE A 114 -25.02 3.54 -3.84
C ILE A 114 -23.68 3.69 -4.58
N ALA A 115 -22.94 4.78 -4.33
CA ALA A 115 -21.62 4.98 -4.92
C ALA A 115 -20.53 4.08 -4.31
N GLN A 116 -20.79 3.44 -3.17
CA GLN A 116 -19.88 2.51 -2.50
C GLN A 116 -20.13 1.07 -2.96
N PRO A 117 -19.10 0.19 -2.89
CA PRO A 117 -19.27 -1.23 -3.19
C PRO A 117 -20.27 -1.91 -2.23
N PRO A 118 -20.81 -3.07 -2.62
CA PRO A 118 -21.80 -3.79 -1.83
C PRO A 118 -21.24 -4.18 -0.44
N PRO A 119 -22.07 -4.15 0.61
CA PRO A 119 -21.72 -4.69 1.93
C PRO A 119 -21.31 -6.18 1.83
N ASP A 120 -20.42 -6.64 2.70
CA ASP A 120 -19.83 -8.00 2.62
C ASP A 120 -20.85 -9.13 2.48
N HIS A 121 -21.95 -9.06 3.25
CA HIS A 121 -23.02 -10.07 3.24
C HIS A 121 -23.85 -10.10 1.94
N ILE A 122 -23.73 -9.07 1.10
CA ILE A 122 -24.34 -8.97 -0.23
C ILE A 122 -23.30 -9.28 -1.30
N ALA A 123 -22.08 -8.78 -1.12
CA ALA A 123 -20.96 -9.02 -2.02
C ALA A 123 -20.72 -10.52 -2.24
N CYS A 124 -20.90 -11.35 -1.20
CA CYS A 124 -20.75 -12.80 -1.32
C CYS A 124 -21.83 -13.49 -2.17
N LEU A 125 -22.96 -12.82 -2.43
CA LEU A 125 -24.04 -13.31 -3.28
C LEU A 125 -23.94 -12.81 -4.72
N LEU A 126 -23.10 -11.80 -4.95
CA LEU A 126 -22.82 -11.23 -6.27
C LEU A 126 -21.63 -11.95 -6.90
N ARG A 127 -21.71 -12.22 -8.20
CA ARG A 127 -20.59 -12.72 -9.01
C ARG A 127 -19.91 -11.55 -9.70
N ALA A 128 -18.60 -11.62 -9.91
CA ALA A 128 -17.94 -10.68 -10.81
C ALA A 128 -18.52 -10.84 -12.22
N SER A 129 -18.70 -9.74 -12.95
CA SER A 129 -19.12 -9.82 -14.34
C SER A 129 -18.09 -10.59 -15.17
N GLN A 130 -18.56 -11.28 -16.21
CA GLN A 130 -17.70 -12.10 -17.06
C GLN A 130 -16.57 -11.27 -17.71
N SER A 131 -16.86 -10.03 -18.11
CA SER A 131 -15.87 -9.09 -18.65
C SER A 131 -14.84 -8.65 -17.60
N HIS A 132 -15.24 -8.48 -16.34
CA HIS A 132 -14.32 -8.17 -15.25
C HIS A 132 -13.41 -9.35 -14.93
N LEU A 133 -13.95 -10.58 -14.93
CA LEU A 133 -13.17 -11.81 -14.74
C LEU A 133 -12.15 -12.00 -15.86
N GLU A 134 -12.57 -11.85 -17.12
CA GLU A 134 -11.70 -11.95 -18.29
C GLU A 134 -10.55 -10.94 -18.21
N ARG A 135 -10.85 -9.66 -17.93
CA ARG A 135 -9.83 -8.63 -17.75
C ARG A 135 -8.87 -8.96 -16.61
N HIS A 136 -9.36 -9.50 -15.50
CA HIS A 136 -8.51 -9.88 -14.37
C HIS A 136 -7.56 -11.04 -14.75
N LEU A 137 -8.06 -12.04 -15.47
CA LEU A 137 -7.24 -13.14 -15.98
C LEU A 137 -6.20 -12.66 -16.99
N GLU A 138 -6.56 -11.72 -17.88
CA GLU A 138 -5.60 -11.08 -18.80
C GLU A 138 -4.45 -10.39 -18.05
N ILE A 139 -4.76 -9.63 -16.98
CA ILE A 139 -3.76 -8.97 -16.16
C ILE A 139 -2.84 -10.00 -15.49
N ILE A 140 -3.40 -11.07 -14.91
CA ILE A 140 -2.61 -12.12 -14.27
C ILE A 140 -1.71 -12.81 -15.29
N ASN A 141 -2.26 -13.22 -16.44
CA ASN A 141 -1.49 -13.86 -17.50
C ASN A 141 -0.37 -12.96 -18.00
N HIS A 142 -0.66 -11.67 -18.25
CA HIS A 142 0.35 -10.71 -18.65
C HIS A 142 1.46 -10.55 -17.60
N SER A 143 1.10 -10.51 -16.31
CA SER A 143 2.08 -10.43 -15.23
C SER A 143 2.95 -11.69 -15.12
N ALA A 144 2.37 -12.87 -15.36
CA ALA A 144 3.09 -14.14 -15.38
C ALA A 144 4.06 -14.20 -16.58
N ASP A 145 3.63 -13.76 -17.76
CA ASP A 145 4.49 -13.66 -18.94
C ASP A 145 5.66 -12.69 -18.71
N LEU A 146 5.40 -11.53 -18.09
CA LEU A 146 6.45 -10.58 -17.75
C LEU A 146 7.47 -11.19 -16.78
N ALA A 147 7.00 -11.86 -15.72
CA ALA A 147 7.87 -12.51 -14.74
C ALA A 147 8.72 -13.60 -15.39
N LEU A 148 8.13 -14.42 -16.27
CA LEU A 148 8.85 -15.44 -17.03
C LEU A 148 9.92 -14.83 -17.93
N ASN A 149 9.59 -13.74 -18.63
CA ASN A 149 10.55 -13.02 -19.48
C ASN A 149 11.72 -12.46 -18.67
N CYS A 150 11.47 -11.90 -17.48
CA CYS A 150 12.53 -11.43 -16.58
C CYS A 150 13.46 -12.57 -16.15
N VAL A 151 12.90 -13.74 -15.79
CA VAL A 151 13.70 -14.91 -15.41
C VAL A 151 14.51 -15.42 -16.60
N ASN A 152 13.90 -15.52 -17.79
CA ASN A 152 14.61 -15.95 -19.00
C ASN A 152 15.75 -15.00 -19.36
N ALA A 153 15.54 -13.68 -19.27
CA ALA A 153 16.59 -12.69 -19.50
C ALA A 153 17.73 -12.85 -18.49
N ALA A 154 17.41 -13.01 -17.21
CA ALA A 154 18.43 -13.24 -16.17
C ALA A 154 19.23 -14.52 -16.38
N ILE A 155 18.61 -15.59 -16.88
CA ILE A 155 19.31 -16.84 -17.24
C ILE A 155 20.28 -16.57 -18.39
N VAL A 156 19.85 -15.87 -19.44
CA VAL A 156 20.72 -15.52 -20.58
C VAL A 156 21.92 -14.68 -20.11
N ASP A 157 21.67 -13.65 -19.30
CA ASP A 157 22.74 -12.79 -18.76
C ASP A 157 23.73 -13.59 -17.90
N PHE A 158 23.24 -14.54 -17.10
CA PHE A 158 24.09 -15.40 -16.29
C PHE A 158 24.96 -16.32 -17.14
N CYS A 159 24.42 -16.90 -18.21
CA CYS A 159 25.21 -17.70 -19.15
C CYS A 159 26.32 -16.85 -19.81
N LEU A 160 26.00 -15.63 -20.25
CA LEU A 160 27.00 -14.72 -20.81
C LEU A 160 28.12 -14.37 -19.82
N LEU A 161 27.77 -14.14 -18.56
CA LEU A 161 28.75 -13.90 -17.50
C LEU A 161 29.66 -15.12 -17.29
N PHE A 162 29.07 -16.31 -17.29
CA PHE A 162 29.81 -17.55 -17.12
C PHE A 162 30.82 -17.77 -18.25
N ASP A 163 30.39 -17.58 -19.50
CA ASP A 163 31.26 -17.67 -20.68
C ASP A 163 32.41 -16.64 -20.64
N ASP A 164 32.16 -15.41 -20.18
CA ASP A 164 33.22 -14.40 -20.00
C ASP A 164 34.22 -14.82 -18.90
N MET A 165 33.71 -15.32 -17.78
CA MET A 165 34.55 -15.81 -16.69
C MET A 165 35.45 -16.97 -17.15
N GLU A 166 34.91 -17.93 -17.89
CA GLU A 166 35.66 -19.06 -18.43
C GLU A 166 36.80 -18.57 -19.35
N ARG A 167 36.49 -17.67 -20.30
CA ARG A 167 37.51 -17.07 -21.17
C ARG A 167 38.62 -16.35 -20.40
N ARG A 168 38.27 -15.66 -19.32
CA ARG A 168 39.24 -14.95 -18.48
C ARG A 168 40.13 -15.93 -17.71
N LEU A 169 39.57 -17.03 -17.21
CA LEU A 169 40.34 -18.08 -16.55
C LEU A 169 41.31 -18.74 -17.52
N ASP A 170 40.87 -19.06 -18.74
CA ASP A 170 41.74 -19.61 -19.79
C ASP A 170 42.89 -18.65 -20.13
N ALA A 171 42.62 -17.34 -20.22
CA ALA A 171 43.66 -16.35 -20.48
C ALA A 171 44.69 -16.29 -19.35
N ILE A 172 44.25 -16.42 -18.09
CA ILE A 172 45.13 -16.45 -16.92
C ILE A 172 45.99 -17.72 -16.93
N ASP A 173 45.39 -18.88 -17.18
CA ASP A 173 46.11 -20.16 -17.23
C ASP A 173 47.20 -20.14 -18.30
N ASN A 174 46.86 -19.71 -19.51
CA ASN A 174 47.82 -19.56 -20.61
C ASN A 174 48.97 -18.60 -20.24
N SER A 175 48.67 -17.48 -19.59
CA SER A 175 49.67 -16.51 -19.13
C SER A 175 50.62 -17.09 -18.07
N LEU A 176 50.08 -17.83 -17.10
CA LEU A 176 50.86 -18.49 -16.06
C LEU A 176 51.73 -19.62 -16.63
N SER A 177 51.15 -20.46 -17.48
CA SER A 177 51.86 -21.54 -18.18
C SER A 177 53.02 -21.00 -19.00
N ARG A 178 52.83 -19.88 -19.72
CA ARG A 178 53.90 -19.21 -20.46
C ARG A 178 55.01 -18.68 -19.54
N ARG A 179 54.64 -18.00 -18.45
CA ARG A 179 55.62 -17.48 -17.47
C ARG A 179 56.41 -18.60 -16.80
N LYS A 180 55.74 -19.70 -16.44
CA LYS A 180 56.38 -20.90 -15.89
C LYS A 180 57.42 -21.46 -16.87
N SER A 181 57.04 -21.64 -18.13
CA SER A 181 57.96 -22.12 -19.17
C SER A 181 59.22 -21.24 -19.28
N ILE A 182 59.06 -19.91 -19.26
CA ILE A 182 60.19 -18.97 -19.26
C ILE A 182 61.10 -19.19 -18.05
N VAL A 183 60.54 -19.30 -16.85
CA VAL A 183 61.31 -19.51 -15.61
C VAL A 183 62.06 -20.85 -15.65
N GLU A 184 61.40 -21.92 -16.11
CA GLU A 184 62.03 -23.24 -16.24
C GLU A 184 63.21 -23.22 -17.22
N VAL A 185 63.11 -22.48 -18.33
CA VAL A 185 64.22 -22.28 -19.27
C VAL A 185 65.38 -21.52 -18.63
N ILE A 186 65.10 -20.47 -17.85
CA ILE A 186 66.14 -19.71 -17.12
C ILE A 186 66.88 -20.63 -16.14
N ILE A 187 66.16 -21.45 -15.36
CA ILE A 187 66.75 -22.39 -14.41
C ILE A 187 67.63 -23.41 -15.13
N ARG A 188 67.17 -23.99 -16.24
CA ARG A 188 67.95 -24.95 -17.03
C ARG A 188 69.25 -24.35 -17.59
N ASN A 189 69.22 -23.07 -17.92
CA ASN A 189 70.37 -22.35 -18.50
C ASN A 189 71.26 -21.66 -17.45
N ALA A 190 70.96 -21.81 -16.16
CA ALA A 190 71.78 -21.22 -15.10
C ALA A 190 73.13 -21.95 -15.03
N LEU A 191 74.21 -21.21 -15.25
CA LEU A 191 75.57 -21.73 -15.07
C LEU A 191 75.84 -21.98 -13.58
N PRO A 192 76.62 -23.03 -13.22
CA PRO A 192 77.02 -23.23 -11.83
C PRO A 192 77.78 -22.01 -11.32
N PRO A 193 77.72 -21.72 -10.00
CA PRO A 193 78.47 -20.62 -9.42
C PRO A 193 79.95 -20.79 -9.77
N ARG A 194 80.51 -19.83 -10.51
CA ARG A 194 81.94 -19.78 -10.74
C ARG A 194 82.58 -19.49 -9.38
N ASN A 195 83.49 -20.34 -8.93
CA ASN A 195 84.42 -19.99 -7.86
C ASN A 195 85.26 -18.81 -8.35
N VAL A 196 84.79 -17.60 -8.06
CA VAL A 196 85.62 -16.40 -8.17
C VAL A 196 86.63 -16.52 -7.04
N ALA A 197 87.87 -16.91 -7.38
CA ALA A 197 88.96 -16.88 -6.41
C ALA A 197 89.05 -15.45 -5.85
N ASP A 198 89.07 -15.33 -4.52
CA ASP A 198 89.13 -14.05 -3.83
C ASP A 198 90.32 -13.24 -4.40
N PRO A 199 90.07 -12.06 -5.00
CA PRO A 199 91.14 -11.23 -5.57
C PRO A 199 92.24 -10.90 -4.56
N LEU A 200 91.90 -10.89 -3.26
CA LEU A 200 92.85 -10.62 -2.18
C LEU A 200 93.88 -11.75 -1.99
N GLN A 201 93.60 -12.98 -2.44
CA GLN A 201 94.58 -14.08 -2.39
C GLN A 201 95.73 -13.93 -3.40
N ARG A 202 95.60 -13.05 -4.40
CA ARG A 202 96.66 -12.77 -5.39
C ARG A 202 97.36 -11.44 -5.18
N MET A 203 97.02 -10.68 -4.14
CA MET A 203 97.73 -9.46 -3.81
C MET A 203 99.01 -9.80 -3.05
N GLU A 204 100.15 -9.54 -3.68
CA GLU A 204 101.45 -9.58 -3.02
C GLU A 204 101.55 -8.38 -2.05
N ASN A 205 101.94 -8.63 -0.80
CA ASN A 205 102.10 -7.56 0.19
C ASN A 205 103.20 -6.60 -0.27
N ALA A 206 102.88 -5.32 -0.40
CA ALA A 206 103.88 -4.29 -0.65
C ALA A 206 104.84 -4.22 0.54
N GLU A 207 106.15 -4.19 0.29
CA GLU A 207 107.15 -4.02 1.35
C GLU A 207 106.93 -2.70 2.09
N ASP A 208 106.91 -2.77 3.41
CA ASP A 208 106.70 -1.63 4.30
C ASP A 208 107.97 -0.78 4.36
N ALA A 209 108.04 0.23 3.49
CA ALA A 209 109.16 1.16 3.42
C ALA A 209 109.27 2.10 4.63
N TYR A 210 108.32 2.07 5.59
CA TYR A 210 108.31 2.97 6.76
C TYR A 210 108.86 2.34 8.04
N HIS A 211 109.20 1.05 8.03
CA HIS A 211 109.73 0.31 9.18
C HIS A 211 110.98 -0.53 8.83
N GLN A 212 111.98 0.10 8.21
CA GLN A 212 113.33 -0.47 8.08
C GLN A 212 114.29 0.28 9.01
N ASP A 213 114.68 -0.36 10.11
CA ASP A 213 115.80 0.03 10.98
C ASP A 213 117.16 -0.37 10.38
#